data_AF-A0A9R1VKG9-F1
#
_entry.id   AF-A0A9R1VKG9-F1
#
_cell.length_a   1.000
_cell.length_b   1.000
_cell.length_c   1.000
_cell.angle_alpha   90.00
_cell.angle_beta   90.00
_cell.angle_gamma   90.00
#
_symmetry.space_group_name_H-M   'P 1'
#
loop_
_entity.id
_entity.type
_entity.pdbx_description
1 polymer ?
#
loop_
_entity_poly.entity_id
_entity_poly.type
_entity_poly.pdbx_seq_one_letter_code
_entity_poly.pdbx_strand_id
1 'polypeptide(L)'
;MEDADHILFNCPFVELIRKRIFTWCRINQNGINNSRDLLQFVASWGRCPKLRKRLIVIGCGMLWMNSKCRNERLFQGALLSTSSIVDKIKSLSYHWLKCREKYDVGSWLSWNSSPLSPL
;
A
#
# COMPACT_ATOMS: atom_id res chain seq x y z
N MET A 1 5.68 -2.47 25.23
CA MET A 1 4.36 -2.96 24.81
C MET A 1 4.28 -2.80 23.30
N GLU A 2 4.04 -3.88 22.58
CA GLU A 2 3.83 -3.82 21.13
C GLU A 2 2.40 -3.35 20.87
N ASP A 3 2.23 -2.09 20.50
CA ASP A 3 0.95 -1.56 20.03
C ASP A 3 0.75 -1.93 18.54
N ALA A 4 -0.50 -1.99 18.09
CA ALA A 4 -0.84 -2.30 16.70
C ALA A 4 -0.06 -1.40 15.72
N ASP A 5 0.19 -0.15 16.06
CA ASP A 5 0.96 0.77 15.22
C ASP A 5 2.47 0.42 15.16
N HIS A 6 3.04 -0.07 16.26
CA HIS A 6 4.43 -0.52 16.26
C HIS A 6 4.66 -1.70 15.30
N ILE A 7 3.68 -2.60 15.22
CA ILE A 7 3.79 -3.80 14.38
C ILE A 7 3.39 -3.52 12.92
N LEU A 8 2.36 -2.69 12.72
CA LEU A 8 1.82 -2.37 11.40
C LEU A 8 2.60 -1.28 10.67
N PHE A 9 3.43 -0.55 11.39
CA PHE A 9 4.16 0.61 10.87
C PHE A 9 5.64 0.57 11.27
N ASN A 10 5.98 0.44 12.55
CA ASN A 10 7.36 0.67 13.03
C ASN A 10 8.31 -0.54 12.95
N CYS A 11 7.90 -1.65 12.34
CA CYS A 11 8.82 -2.75 12.04
C CYS A 11 9.75 -2.37 10.86
N PRO A 12 11.08 -2.59 10.93
CA PRO A 12 12.01 -2.27 9.84
C PRO A 12 11.64 -2.92 8.50
N PHE A 13 11.09 -4.13 8.56
CA PHE A 13 10.58 -4.85 7.38
C PHE A 13 9.40 -4.12 6.73
N VAL A 14 8.47 -3.65 7.55
CA VAL A 14 7.29 -2.90 7.12
C VAL A 14 7.67 -1.51 6.61
N GLU A 15 8.64 -0.86 7.24
CA GLU A 15 9.21 0.40 6.76
C GLU A 15 9.76 0.28 5.34
N LEU A 16 10.47 -0.81 5.03
CA LEU A 16 10.98 -1.06 3.68
C LEU A 16 9.86 -1.22 2.65
N ILE A 17 8.78 -1.92 3.00
CA ILE A 17 7.59 -2.07 2.14
C ILE A 17 6.94 -0.70 1.91
N ARG A 18 6.71 0.07 2.98
CA ARG A 18 6.14 1.41 2.90
C ARG A 18 6.95 2.31 1.99
N LYS A 19 8.27 2.42 2.21
CA LYS A 19 9.20 3.19 1.37
C LYS A 19 9.03 2.85 -0.11
N ARG A 20 9.01 1.55 -0.46
CA ARG A 20 8.86 1.10 -1.86
C ARG A 20 7.49 1.44 -2.45
N ILE A 21 6.42 1.33 -1.66
CA ILE A 21 5.07 1.72 -2.10
C ILE A 21 4.97 3.23 -2.32
N PHE A 22 5.50 4.05 -1.41
CA PHE A 22 5.54 5.51 -1.56
C PHE A 22 6.35 5.95 -2.77
N THR A 23 7.53 5.35 -2.99
CA THR A 23 8.35 5.59 -4.19
C THR A 23 7.60 5.21 -5.46
N TRP A 24 6.94 4.06 -5.49
CA TRP A 24 6.11 3.65 -6.63
C TRP A 24 4.95 4.62 -6.90
N CYS A 25 4.35 5.16 -5.84
CA CYS A 25 3.30 6.18 -5.94
C CYS A 25 3.84 7.60 -6.24
N ARG A 26 5.16 7.80 -6.26
CA ARG A 26 5.83 9.11 -6.36
C ARG A 26 5.37 10.10 -5.27
N ILE A 27 5.18 9.60 -4.06
CA ILE A 27 4.76 10.39 -2.90
C ILE A 27 5.92 10.51 -1.92
N ASN A 28 6.10 11.71 -1.36
CA ASN A 28 7.01 11.92 -0.24
C ASN A 28 6.37 11.41 1.06
N GLN A 29 7.08 10.53 1.76
CA GLN A 29 6.65 9.91 3.02
C GLN A 29 6.81 10.80 4.26
N ASN A 30 7.35 12.01 4.12
CA ASN A 30 7.61 12.92 5.24
C ASN A 30 6.34 13.18 6.06
N GLY A 31 6.42 12.97 7.37
CA GLY A 31 5.32 13.20 8.30
C GLY A 31 4.33 12.04 8.47
N ILE A 32 4.59 10.88 7.83
CA ILE A 32 3.76 9.68 7.99
C ILE A 32 4.45 8.72 8.96
N ASN A 33 4.16 8.84 10.25
CA ASN A 33 4.86 8.11 11.32
C ASN A 33 4.04 6.97 11.92
N ASN A 34 2.73 6.95 11.69
CA ASN A 34 1.84 5.92 12.20
C ASN A 34 0.69 5.64 11.20
N SER A 35 -0.12 4.63 11.48
CA SER A 35 -1.25 4.23 10.64
C SER A 35 -2.32 5.33 10.51
N ARG A 36 -2.52 6.14 11.55
CA ARG A 36 -3.43 7.29 11.55
C ARG A 36 -2.93 8.39 10.62
N ASP A 37 -1.64 8.73 10.66
CA ASP A 37 -1.02 9.72 9.77
C ASP A 37 -1.20 9.30 8.31
N LEU A 38 -1.03 8.00 8.01
CA LEU A 38 -1.26 7.46 6.68
C LEU A 38 -2.71 7.67 6.24
N LEU A 39 -3.68 7.30 7.08
CA LEU A 39 -5.10 7.45 6.75
C LEU A 39 -5.48 8.92 6.54
N GLN A 40 -4.99 9.82 7.39
CA GLN A 40 -5.22 11.26 7.26
C GLN A 40 -4.58 11.84 6.00
N PHE A 41 -3.33 11.46 5.73
CA PHE A 41 -2.62 11.82 4.50
C PHE A 41 -3.43 11.39 3.29
N VAL A 42 -3.80 10.11 3.20
CA VAL A 42 -4.54 9.57 2.07
C VAL A 42 -5.92 10.23 1.92
N ALA A 43 -6.61 10.55 3.03
CA ALA A 43 -7.92 11.21 3.00
C ALA A 43 -7.86 12.65 2.47
N SER A 44 -6.75 13.35 2.72
CA SER A 44 -6.50 14.73 2.29
C SER A 44 -5.67 14.84 1.00
N TRP A 45 -5.18 13.73 0.47
CA TRP A 45 -4.26 13.73 -0.67
C TRP A 45 -4.96 14.04 -2.00
N GLY A 46 -4.46 15.09 -2.65
CA GLY A 46 -4.86 15.48 -4.00
C GLY A 46 -6.29 16.02 -4.11
N ARG A 47 -6.58 16.69 -5.23
CA ARG A 47 -7.93 17.19 -5.54
C ARG A 47 -8.73 16.25 -6.46
N CYS A 48 -8.07 15.26 -7.08
CA CYS A 48 -8.72 14.33 -7.99
C CYS A 48 -9.29 13.13 -7.22
N PRO A 49 -10.64 12.96 -7.16
CA PRO A 49 -11.26 11.86 -6.42
C PRO A 49 -10.83 10.48 -6.94
N LYS A 50 -10.56 10.38 -8.25
CA LYS A 50 -10.10 9.16 -8.90
C LYS A 50 -8.74 8.70 -8.35
N LEU A 51 -7.77 9.61 -8.33
CA LEU A 51 -6.41 9.31 -7.85
C LEU A 51 -6.40 9.09 -6.33
N ARG A 52 -7.18 9.87 -5.58
CA ARG A 52 -7.36 9.67 -4.14
C ARG A 52 -7.91 8.28 -3.82
N LYS A 53 -8.91 7.81 -4.58
CA LYS A 53 -9.45 6.46 -4.41
C LYS A 53 -8.43 5.36 -4.72
N ARG A 54 -7.61 5.52 -5.76
CA ARG A 54 -6.49 4.60 -6.05
C ARG A 54 -5.54 4.52 -4.85
N LEU A 55 -5.15 5.66 -4.30
CA LEU A 55 -4.27 5.73 -3.14
C LEU A 55 -4.90 5.08 -1.88
N ILE A 56 -6.21 5.27 -1.64
CA ILE A 56 -6.94 4.57 -0.56
C ILE A 56 -6.82 3.06 -0.70
N VAL A 57 -7.10 2.52 -1.89
CA VAL A 57 -7.05 1.06 -2.12
C VAL A 57 -5.62 0.53 -1.95
N ILE A 58 -4.61 1.26 -2.42
CA ILE A 58 -3.20 0.90 -2.23
C ILE A 58 -2.85 0.89 -0.73
N GLY A 59 -3.23 1.92 0.02
CA GLY A 59 -2.99 2.03 1.46
C GLY A 59 -3.65 0.89 2.24
N CYS A 60 -4.91 0.59 1.95
CA CYS A 60 -5.62 -0.54 2.55
C CYS A 60 -4.95 -1.89 2.19
N GLY A 61 -4.54 -2.07 0.94
CA GLY A 61 -3.85 -3.29 0.50
C GLY A 61 -2.50 -3.48 1.20
N MET A 62 -1.77 -2.40 1.45
CA MET A 62 -0.52 -2.41 2.21
C MET A 62 -0.76 -2.81 3.67
N LEU A 63 -1.70 -2.17 4.37
CA LEU A 63 -2.04 -2.51 5.76
C LEU A 63 -2.51 -3.97 5.90
N TRP A 64 -3.34 -4.42 4.96
CA TRP A 64 -3.80 -5.81 4.90
C TRP A 64 -2.63 -6.77 4.72
N MET A 65 -1.74 -6.52 3.74
CA MET A 65 -0.62 -7.43 3.49
C MET A 65 0.38 -7.46 4.65
N ASN A 66 0.65 -6.32 5.30
CA ASN A 66 1.49 -6.31 6.50
C ASN A 66 0.91 -7.20 7.61
N SER A 67 -0.40 -7.09 7.84
CA SER A 67 -1.12 -7.91 8.82
C SER A 67 -1.11 -9.39 8.44
N LYS A 68 -1.32 -9.71 7.15
CA LYS A 68 -1.34 -11.06 6.62
C LYS A 68 0.05 -11.73 6.70
N CYS A 69 1.10 -11.05 6.28
CA CYS A 69 2.47 -11.58 6.35
C CYS A 69 2.91 -11.85 7.78
N ARG A 70 2.47 -11.02 8.75
CA ARG A 70 2.70 -11.31 10.16
C ARG A 70 2.01 -12.60 10.60
N ASN A 71 0.74 -12.77 10.25
CA ASN A 71 0.00 -13.98 10.60
C ASN A 71 0.66 -15.22 9.96
N GLU A 72 1.03 -15.15 8.68
CA GLU A 72 1.74 -16.25 8.00
C GLU A 72 3.11 -16.54 8.64
N ARG A 73 3.85 -15.52 9.07
CA ARG A 73 5.13 -15.71 9.79
C ARG A 73 4.92 -16.39 11.15
N LEU A 74 3.88 -16.00 11.89
CA LEU A 74 3.58 -16.56 13.22
C LEU A 74 3.05 -18.00 13.14
N PHE A 75 2.19 -18.31 12.16
CA PHE A 75 1.51 -19.60 12.09
C PHE A 75 2.16 -20.60 11.13
N GLN A 76 2.93 -20.14 10.14
CA GLN A 76 3.47 -20.98 9.05
C GLN A 76 4.99 -20.86 8.88
N GLY A 77 5.66 -19.97 9.62
CA GLY A 77 7.11 -19.76 9.52
C GLY A 77 7.58 -19.18 8.18
N ALA A 78 6.66 -18.74 7.32
CA ALA A 78 6.98 -18.27 5.98
C ALA A 78 7.65 -16.87 6.02
N LEU A 79 8.81 -16.75 5.37
CA LEU A 79 9.48 -15.47 5.14
C LEU A 79 9.28 -15.05 3.69
N LEU A 80 8.40 -14.07 3.47
CA LEU A 80 8.25 -13.43 2.17
C LEU A 80 9.25 -12.30 2.01
N SER A 81 9.84 -12.17 0.81
CA SER A 81 10.71 -11.02 0.51
C SER A 81 9.89 -9.73 0.42
N THR A 82 10.50 -8.59 0.71
CA THR A 82 9.85 -7.28 0.58
C THR A 82 9.39 -7.01 -0.85
N SER A 83 10.12 -7.51 -1.86
CA SER A 83 9.71 -7.41 -3.28
C SER A 83 8.43 -8.17 -3.54
N SER A 84 8.36 -9.43 -3.10
CA SER A 84 7.18 -10.27 -3.27
C SER A 84 5.93 -9.67 -2.61
N ILE A 85 6.09 -8.99 -1.47
CA ILE A 85 4.97 -8.32 -0.80
C ILE A 85 4.54 -7.07 -1.58
N VAL A 86 5.46 -6.25 -2.05
CA VAL A 86 5.15 -5.08 -2.87
C VAL A 86 4.41 -5.50 -4.15
N ASP A 87 4.85 -6.57 -4.82
CA ASP A 87 4.16 -7.10 -6.02
C ASP A 87 2.76 -7.62 -5.70
N LYS A 88 2.59 -8.31 -4.56
CA LYS A 88 1.27 -8.73 -4.08
C LYS A 88 0.35 -7.53 -3.80
N ILE A 89 0.86 -6.46 -3.18
CA ILE A 89 0.09 -5.23 -2.92
C ILE A 89 -0.33 -4.57 -4.25
N LYS A 90 0.60 -4.44 -5.21
CA LYS A 90 0.33 -3.89 -6.55
C LYS A 90 -0.75 -4.69 -7.28
N SER A 91 -0.64 -6.02 -7.26
CA SER A 91 -1.58 -6.93 -7.93
C SER A 91 -2.96 -6.91 -7.26
N LEU A 92 -3.00 -6.97 -5.92
CA LEU A 92 -4.24 -6.93 -5.14
C LEU A 92 -5.02 -5.63 -5.40
N SER A 93 -4.33 -4.49 -5.32
CA SER A 93 -4.96 -3.17 -5.52
C SER A 93 -5.44 -2.95 -6.96
N TYR A 94 -4.66 -3.38 -7.96
CA TYR A 94 -5.07 -3.33 -9.36
C TYR A 94 -6.34 -4.15 -9.62
N HIS A 95 -6.35 -5.42 -9.19
CA HIS A 95 -7.51 -6.29 -9.38
C HIS A 95 -8.73 -5.76 -8.64
N TRP A 96 -8.56 -5.25 -7.42
CA TRP A 96 -9.67 -4.67 -6.66
C TRP A 96 -10.33 -3.50 -7.39
N LEU A 97 -9.53 -2.56 -7.90
CA LEU A 97 -10.04 -1.40 -8.64
C LEU A 97 -10.66 -1.80 -9.98
N LYS A 98 -10.04 -2.74 -10.71
CA LYS A 98 -10.52 -3.17 -12.02
C LYS A 98 -11.80 -4.01 -11.95
N CYS A 99 -11.84 -4.98 -11.04
CA CYS A 99 -12.95 -5.94 -10.95
C CYS A 99 -14.12 -5.41 -10.12
N ARG A 100 -13.86 -4.72 -9.00
CA ARG A 100 -14.91 -4.35 -8.04
C ARG A 100 -15.50 -2.98 -8.31
N GLU A 101 -14.72 -2.06 -8.88
CA GLU A 101 -15.10 -0.66 -9.04
C GLU A 101 -15.32 -0.24 -10.50
N LYS A 102 -15.14 -1.17 -11.46
CA LYS A 102 -15.18 -0.91 -12.92
C LYS A 102 -14.40 0.35 -13.31
N TYR A 103 -13.31 0.62 -12.61
CA TYR A 103 -12.53 1.83 -12.79
C TYR A 103 -11.63 1.70 -14.01
N ASP A 104 -11.44 2.80 -14.73
CA ASP A 104 -10.34 2.88 -15.69
C ASP A 104 -9.02 3.06 -14.91
N VAL A 105 -8.31 1.95 -14.71
CA VAL A 105 -7.02 1.88 -14.04
C VAL A 105 -5.87 1.90 -15.05
N GLY A 106 -6.17 1.89 -16.35
CA GLY A 106 -5.21 1.66 -17.42
C GLY A 106 -4.70 0.22 -17.49
N SER A 107 -3.59 0.02 -18.18
CA SER A 107 -2.95 -1.29 -18.32
C SER A 107 -2.17 -1.66 -17.06
N TRP A 108 -1.85 -2.95 -16.90
CA TRP A 108 -0.94 -3.38 -15.83
C TRP A 108 0.43 -2.69 -15.91
N LEU A 109 0.91 -2.42 -17.13
CA LEU A 109 2.21 -1.76 -17.35
C LEU A 109 2.20 -0.31 -16.87
N SER A 110 1.14 0.45 -17.18
CA SER A 110 0.99 1.83 -16.70
C SER A 110 0.83 1.87 -15.18
N TRP A 111 0.03 0.95 -14.63
CA TRP A 111 -0.13 0.79 -13.18
C TRP A 111 1.19 0.53 -12.47
N ASN A 112 1.97 -0.43 -12.96
CA ASN A 112 3.23 -0.83 -12.34
C ASN A 112 4.29 0.28 -12.43
N SER A 113 4.16 1.20 -13.40
CA SER A 113 5.05 2.35 -13.56
C SER A 113 4.71 3.51 -12.60
N SER A 114 3.44 3.93 -12.56
CA SER A 114 2.97 5.00 -11.66
C SER A 114 1.44 4.96 -11.57
N PRO A 115 0.86 4.51 -10.43
CA PRO A 115 -0.59 4.32 -10.30
C PRO A 115 -1.35 5.65 -10.18
N LEU A 116 -0.63 6.73 -9.85
CA LEU A 116 -1.19 8.06 -9.60
C LEU A 116 -0.93 9.04 -10.74
N SER A 117 -0.35 8.60 -11.85
CA SER A 117 -0.27 9.43 -13.05
C SER A 117 -1.67 9.69 -13.61
N PRO A 118 -2.00 10.93 -14.02
CA PRO A 118 -3.17 11.17 -14.86
C PRO A 118 -3.02 10.33 -16.13
N LEU A 119 -4.05 9.54 -16.45
CA LEU A 119 -4.15 8.80 -17.70
C LEU A 119 -4.31 9.77 -18.87
#